data_AF-A0AAV3XM90-F1
#
_entry.id   AF-A0AAV3XM90-F1
#
_cell.length_a   1.000
_cell.length_b   1.000
_cell.length_c   1.000
_cell.angle_alpha   90.00
_cell.angle_beta   90.00
_cell.angle_gamma   90.00
#
_symmetry.space_group_name_H-M   'P 1'
#
loop_
_entity.id
_entity.type
_entity.pdbx_description
1 polymer ?
#
loop_
_entity_poly.entity_id
_entity_poly.type
_entity_poly.pdbx_seq_one_letter_code
_entity_poly.pdbx_strand_id
1 'polypeptide(L)'
;MRLELKQIEATLQQIAAQNAATGEQPSASQKEQTKEHLSSAATGKSDAQAAKKVLRDPLSELKLGSQSAVVPAQTKSPALPKLKQPSFSSHRHGINPNLPMTLLKEIEATLAGWQAELKQILQQIQEVYQEGAVIEGWVESAEEGKPPAEAGVNASPNPFFRGYRLCGVDGDGKLWSRSITPQQLPEVSLGIARYQKLKQFLTRKQELEHRLNELAEMLILVQGHLQKL
;
A
#
# COMPACT_ATOMS: atom_id res chain seq x y z
N MET A 1 -28.09 -6.54 -26.01
CA MET A 1 -27.03 -5.61 -25.54
C MET A 1 -27.49 -4.20 -25.19
N ARG A 2 -28.50 -3.57 -25.84
CA ARG A 2 -28.95 -2.20 -25.46
C ARG A 2 -29.89 -2.09 -24.24
N LEU A 3 -30.25 -3.20 -23.58
CA LEU A 3 -31.15 -3.19 -22.41
C LEU A 3 -30.37 -3.09 -21.10
N GLU A 4 -29.37 -3.95 -20.89
CA GLU A 4 -28.42 -3.90 -19.75
C GLU A 4 -27.85 -2.48 -19.53
N LEU A 5 -27.34 -1.85 -20.59
CA LEU A 5 -26.75 -0.51 -20.52
C LEU A 5 -27.78 0.55 -20.07
N LYS A 6 -29.05 0.41 -20.44
CA LYS A 6 -30.12 1.32 -19.99
C LYS A 6 -30.49 1.11 -18.52
N GLN A 7 -30.40 -0.13 -18.02
CA GLN A 7 -30.61 -0.41 -16.59
C GLN A 7 -29.47 0.19 -15.74
N ILE A 8 -28.22 0.07 -16.21
CA ILE A 8 -27.05 0.67 -15.55
C ILE A 8 -27.19 2.21 -15.52
N GLU A 9 -27.56 2.84 -16.65
CA GLU A 9 -27.78 4.28 -16.74
C GLU A 9 -28.91 4.76 -15.79
N ALA A 10 -30.05 4.09 -15.78
CA ALA A 10 -31.16 4.40 -14.89
C ALA A 10 -30.78 4.25 -13.41
N THR A 11 -29.98 3.23 -13.07
CA THR A 11 -29.51 3.01 -11.70
C THR A 11 -28.56 4.11 -11.24
N LEU A 12 -27.63 4.56 -12.11
CA LEU A 12 -26.74 5.68 -11.82
C LEU A 12 -27.49 7.00 -11.63
N GLN A 13 -28.51 7.26 -12.46
CA GLN A 13 -29.38 8.44 -12.31
C GLN A 13 -30.15 8.40 -10.98
N GLN A 14 -30.61 7.22 -10.53
CA GLN A 14 -31.30 7.07 -9.26
C GLN A 14 -30.37 7.29 -8.04
N ILE A 15 -29.12 6.83 -8.12
CA ILE A 15 -28.10 7.11 -7.07
C ILE A 15 -27.74 8.60 -7.04
N ALA A 16 -27.59 9.24 -8.22
CA ALA A 16 -27.34 10.68 -8.30
C ALA A 16 -28.50 11.50 -7.70
N ALA A 17 -29.75 11.10 -7.95
CA ALA A 17 -30.93 11.73 -7.35
C ALA A 17 -31.00 11.56 -5.82
N GLN A 18 -30.65 10.38 -5.29
CA GLN A 18 -30.58 10.16 -3.83
C GLN A 18 -29.49 11.01 -3.17
N ASN A 19 -28.33 11.13 -3.81
CA ASN A 19 -27.24 11.98 -3.31
C ASN A 19 -27.58 13.48 -3.42
N ALA A 20 -28.30 13.91 -4.46
CA ALA A 20 -28.76 15.29 -4.61
C ALA A 20 -29.87 15.67 -3.61
N ALA A 21 -30.74 14.73 -3.24
CA ALA A 21 -31.72 14.91 -2.17
C ALA A 21 -31.08 14.91 -0.77
N THR A 22 -29.88 14.34 -0.64
CA THR A 22 -29.10 14.28 0.61
C THR A 22 -28.00 15.37 0.60
N GLY A 23 -28.40 16.60 0.33
CA GLY A 23 -27.49 17.74 0.18
C GLY A 23 -27.43 18.66 1.40
N GLU A 24 -26.50 18.42 2.32
CA GLU A 24 -25.85 19.51 3.08
C GLU A 24 -24.32 19.35 3.03
N GLN A 25 -23.66 20.35 2.42
CA GLN A 25 -22.21 20.59 2.49
C GLN A 25 -21.93 21.63 3.62
N PRO A 26 -20.75 22.27 3.69
CA PRO A 26 -19.46 21.72 4.12
C PRO A 26 -18.84 22.56 5.27
N SER A 27 -17.76 22.08 5.91
CA SER A 27 -16.74 22.99 6.49
C SER A 27 -15.43 22.29 6.84
N ALA A 28 -14.35 23.06 6.78
CA ALA A 28 -13.00 22.64 7.13
C ALA A 28 -12.56 23.24 8.47
N SER A 29 -11.68 22.55 9.22
CA SER A 29 -10.50 23.09 9.96
C SER A 29 -10.14 22.31 11.23
N GLN A 30 -8.87 21.89 11.29
CA GLN A 30 -7.91 22.00 12.40
C GLN A 30 -8.19 21.53 13.86
N LYS A 31 -7.17 20.80 14.38
CA LYS A 31 -6.51 20.88 15.71
C LYS A 31 -7.07 20.18 16.97
N GLU A 32 -6.20 19.31 17.51
CA GLU A 32 -5.69 19.20 18.91
C GLU A 32 -6.64 19.14 20.13
N GLN A 33 -6.56 18.02 20.88
CA GLN A 33 -6.45 17.85 22.36
C GLN A 33 -6.55 16.33 22.64
N THR A 34 -5.70 15.61 23.38
CA THR A 34 -4.81 15.84 24.53
C THR A 34 -5.50 15.91 25.90
N LYS A 35 -5.59 14.74 26.56
CA LYS A 35 -5.60 14.52 28.02
C LYS A 35 -5.36 13.02 28.25
N GLU A 36 -4.19 12.58 28.70
CA GLU A 36 -3.65 12.65 30.07
C GLU A 36 -4.53 11.97 31.14
N HIS A 37 -3.98 10.90 31.72
CA HIS A 37 -4.12 10.61 33.14
C HIS A 37 -2.78 10.04 33.65
N LEU A 38 -2.09 10.79 34.51
CA LEU A 38 -0.86 10.35 35.18
C LEU A 38 -1.16 9.67 36.52
N SER A 39 -0.34 8.68 36.89
CA SER A 39 0.24 8.51 38.23
C SER A 39 1.17 7.28 38.16
N SER A 40 2.50 7.37 38.16
CA SER A 40 3.45 7.92 39.16
C SER A 40 3.80 6.94 40.29
N ALA A 41 5.09 6.57 40.33
CA ALA A 41 5.89 6.31 41.54
C ALA A 41 7.36 6.18 41.13
N ALA A 42 8.27 6.97 41.71
CA ALA A 42 9.70 6.95 41.42
C ALA A 42 10.51 7.04 42.73
N THR A 43 11.70 6.42 42.77
CA THR A 43 12.87 6.72 43.64
C THR A 43 14.03 5.85 43.14
N GLY A 44 15.29 6.29 42.97
CA GLY A 44 15.91 7.62 43.04
C GLY A 44 17.45 7.52 43.16
N LYS A 45 18.20 8.61 42.84
CA LYS A 45 19.67 8.80 42.99
C LYS A 45 20.55 7.88 42.11
N SER A 46 21.80 8.15 41.67
CA SER A 46 22.76 9.29 41.68
C SER A 46 23.92 8.91 40.69
N ASP A 47 24.89 9.73 40.23
CA ASP A 47 25.25 11.14 40.46
C ASP A 47 25.98 11.78 39.24
N ALA A 48 26.73 12.88 39.41
CA ALA A 48 27.32 13.71 38.33
C ALA A 48 28.80 13.47 37.96
N GLN A 49 29.21 13.78 36.70
CA GLN A 49 30.37 14.65 36.43
C GLN A 49 30.48 15.20 34.97
N ALA A 50 31.18 16.33 34.87
CA ALA A 50 31.19 17.32 33.79
C ALA A 50 31.96 17.00 32.48
N ALA A 51 31.56 17.63 31.36
CA ALA A 51 32.47 18.43 30.51
C ALA A 51 31.77 19.35 29.46
N LYS A 52 32.21 20.62 29.42
CA LYS A 52 32.13 21.69 28.39
C LYS A 52 31.73 21.23 26.96
N LYS A 53 30.88 21.95 26.19
CA LYS A 53 31.22 23.25 25.55
C LYS A 53 30.02 23.96 24.87
N VAL A 54 30.05 25.29 24.93
CA VAL A 54 29.14 26.33 24.38
C VAL A 54 28.80 26.23 22.88
N LEU A 55 27.51 26.42 22.53
CA LEU A 55 27.05 27.43 21.55
C LEU A 55 25.61 27.89 21.86
N ARG A 56 25.29 29.17 21.64
CA ARG A 56 23.98 29.79 21.98
C ARG A 56 23.00 29.70 20.82
N ASP A 57 21.73 29.45 21.15
CA ASP A 57 20.56 29.93 20.41
C ASP A 57 19.78 30.93 21.30
N PRO A 58 19.56 32.18 20.87
CA PRO A 58 18.74 33.13 21.59
C PRO A 58 17.30 33.22 21.04
N LEU A 59 16.36 33.04 21.97
CA LEU A 59 14.92 33.26 21.86
C LEU A 59 14.48 34.59 21.19
N SER A 60 13.30 34.50 20.56
CA SER A 60 12.13 35.39 20.69
C SER A 60 12.18 36.91 20.40
N GLU A 61 11.19 37.30 19.58
CA GLU A 61 10.27 38.41 19.80
C GLU A 61 10.84 39.84 19.92
N LEU A 62 11.00 40.46 18.74
CA LEU A 62 11.05 41.91 18.60
C LEU A 62 9.69 42.55 18.92
N LYS A 63 9.57 43.10 20.13
CA LYS A 63 8.50 44.01 20.53
C LYS A 63 9.01 45.45 20.43
N LEU A 64 8.47 46.25 19.50
CA LEU A 64 8.72 47.70 19.48
C LEU A 64 7.44 48.48 19.19
N GLY A 65 7.17 49.48 20.03
CA GLY A 65 5.97 50.29 19.98
C GLY A 65 6.00 51.42 18.95
N SER A 66 4.81 51.94 18.66
CA SER A 66 4.54 53.01 17.70
C SER A 66 5.06 54.39 18.15
N GLN A 67 5.32 55.31 17.20
CA GLN A 67 4.38 56.41 16.92
C GLN A 67 4.81 57.40 15.80
N SER A 68 3.79 57.83 15.05
CA SER A 68 3.60 59.09 14.32
C SER A 68 4.44 59.50 13.10
N ALA A 69 3.77 60.26 12.24
CA ALA A 69 4.17 60.66 10.90
C ALA A 69 4.66 62.12 10.84
N VAL A 70 5.30 62.49 9.71
CA VAL A 70 5.07 63.73 8.92
C VAL A 70 5.82 63.60 7.57
N VAL A 71 5.27 64.20 6.51
CA VAL A 71 5.75 64.26 5.10
C VAL A 71 5.57 65.76 4.71
N PRO A 72 6.47 66.48 3.98
CA PRO A 72 6.95 66.10 2.64
C PRO A 72 8.40 66.51 2.17
N ALA A 73 8.83 65.85 1.09
CA ALA A 73 9.64 66.31 -0.06
C ALA A 73 10.88 67.24 0.11
N GLN A 74 12.06 66.78 -0.31
CA GLN A 74 12.63 67.08 -1.65
C GLN A 74 13.99 66.38 -1.96
N THR A 75 14.17 66.04 -3.24
CA THR A 75 15.44 65.90 -4.00
C THR A 75 16.69 65.21 -3.39
N LYS A 76 16.73 63.88 -3.49
CA LYS A 76 17.89 63.08 -3.99
C LYS A 76 17.47 61.62 -4.13
N SER A 77 17.43 61.09 -5.34
CA SER A 77 17.22 59.66 -5.56
C SER A 77 18.41 58.86 -4.99
N PRO A 78 18.20 57.90 -4.07
CA PRO A 78 19.29 57.08 -3.58
C PRO A 78 19.83 56.24 -4.73
N ALA A 79 21.14 56.32 -4.98
CA ALA A 79 21.77 55.54 -6.03
C ALA A 79 21.58 54.05 -5.74
N LEU A 80 20.94 53.32 -6.67
CA LEU A 80 20.73 51.89 -6.51
C LEU A 80 22.08 51.19 -6.28
N PRO A 81 22.16 50.23 -5.33
CA PRO A 81 23.36 49.43 -5.18
C PRO A 81 23.62 48.68 -6.50
N LYS A 82 24.84 48.80 -7.02
CA LYS A 82 25.25 48.08 -8.23
C LYS A 82 25.19 46.59 -7.96
N LEU A 83 24.11 45.94 -8.38
CA LEU A 83 23.97 44.50 -8.45
C LEU A 83 25.10 43.96 -9.33
N LYS A 84 26.20 43.51 -8.71
CA LYS A 84 27.15 42.62 -9.37
C LYS A 84 26.35 41.40 -9.78
N GLN A 85 26.16 41.22 -11.08
CA GLN A 85 25.55 40.00 -11.60
C GLN A 85 26.39 38.83 -11.06
N PRO A 86 25.81 37.88 -10.30
CA PRO A 86 26.53 36.70 -9.92
C PRO A 86 26.94 36.00 -11.21
N SER A 87 28.24 35.80 -11.39
CA SER A 87 28.73 34.93 -12.46
C SER A 87 28.32 33.52 -12.08
N PHE A 88 27.18 33.08 -12.62
CA PHE A 88 26.79 31.69 -12.59
C PHE A 88 27.81 30.92 -13.42
N SER A 89 28.88 30.46 -12.75
CA SER A 89 29.80 29.47 -13.30
C SER A 89 28.93 28.33 -13.79
N SER A 90 28.85 28.18 -15.12
CA SER A 90 28.11 27.09 -15.74
C SER A 90 28.93 25.83 -15.55
N HIS A 91 28.91 25.29 -14.33
CA HIS A 91 29.16 23.89 -14.05
C HIS A 91 28.02 23.07 -14.69
N ARG A 92 28.04 23.06 -16.03
CA ARG A 92 27.67 21.87 -16.78
C ARG A 92 28.50 20.76 -16.16
N HIS A 93 27.84 19.94 -15.38
CA HIS A 93 28.38 18.66 -14.97
C HIS A 93 28.56 17.91 -16.29
N GLY A 94 29.77 17.96 -16.85
CA GLY A 94 30.13 17.12 -17.99
C GLY A 94 29.82 15.71 -17.55
N ILE A 95 28.77 15.13 -18.12
CA ILE A 95 28.07 13.98 -17.53
C ILE A 95 29.11 12.90 -17.29
N ASN A 96 29.41 12.63 -16.01
CA ASN A 96 30.48 11.70 -15.66
C ASN A 96 30.08 10.34 -16.27
N PRO A 97 30.81 9.81 -17.26
CA PRO A 97 30.37 8.63 -18.00
C PRO A 97 30.29 7.40 -17.10
N ASN A 98 30.95 7.42 -15.94
CA ASN A 98 30.83 6.39 -14.93
C ASN A 98 29.44 6.35 -14.27
N LEU A 99 28.69 7.45 -14.22
CA LEU A 99 27.36 7.47 -13.60
C LEU A 99 26.33 6.66 -14.40
N PRO A 100 26.10 6.92 -15.72
CA PRO A 100 25.23 6.05 -16.53
C PRO A 100 25.67 4.58 -16.52
N MET A 101 26.99 4.32 -16.58
CA MET A 101 27.51 2.95 -16.55
C MET A 101 27.27 2.24 -15.20
N THR A 102 27.25 2.99 -14.09
CA THR A 102 26.91 2.44 -12.76
C THR A 102 25.42 2.13 -12.67
N LEU A 103 24.57 3.05 -13.12
CA LEU A 103 23.11 2.85 -13.15
C LEU A 103 22.73 1.64 -14.03
N LEU A 104 23.39 1.46 -15.18
CA LEU A 104 23.11 0.33 -16.06
C LEU A 104 23.44 -1.02 -15.40
N LYS A 105 24.54 -1.09 -14.62
CA LYS A 105 24.90 -2.27 -13.82
C LYS A 105 23.96 -2.50 -12.64
N GLU A 106 23.45 -1.45 -12.01
CA GLU A 106 22.46 -1.54 -10.94
C GLU A 106 21.11 -2.09 -11.46
N ILE A 107 20.69 -1.63 -12.65
CA ILE A 107 19.52 -2.16 -13.36
C ILE A 107 19.74 -3.63 -13.74
N GLU A 108 20.91 -3.99 -14.28
CA GLU A 108 21.26 -5.39 -14.60
C GLU A 108 21.24 -6.29 -13.36
N ALA A 109 21.83 -5.85 -12.24
CA ALA A 109 21.83 -6.60 -10.98
C ALA A 109 20.41 -6.77 -10.42
N THR A 110 19.57 -5.73 -10.51
CA THR A 110 18.17 -5.77 -10.08
C THR A 110 17.35 -6.73 -10.95
N LEU A 111 17.54 -6.68 -12.28
CA LEU A 111 16.93 -7.60 -13.24
C LEU A 111 17.33 -9.06 -12.97
N ALA A 112 18.62 -9.31 -12.74
CA ALA A 112 19.13 -10.63 -12.38
C ALA A 112 18.51 -11.15 -11.07
N GLY A 113 18.34 -10.28 -10.06
CA GLY A 113 17.63 -10.59 -8.82
C GLY A 113 16.18 -11.02 -9.07
N TRP A 114 15.39 -10.20 -9.78
CA TRP A 114 13.99 -10.53 -10.10
C TRP A 114 13.85 -11.80 -10.95
N GLN A 115 14.78 -12.05 -11.88
CA GLN A 115 14.81 -13.28 -12.68
C GLN A 115 15.16 -14.52 -11.83
N ALA A 116 16.03 -14.38 -10.83
CA ALA A 116 16.33 -15.45 -9.87
C ALA A 116 15.12 -15.73 -8.95
N GLU A 117 14.49 -14.69 -8.40
CA GLU A 117 13.25 -14.81 -7.62
C GLU A 117 12.13 -15.49 -8.43
N LEU A 118 11.93 -15.08 -9.69
CA LEU A 118 10.89 -15.66 -10.55
C LEU A 118 11.11 -17.17 -10.76
N LYS A 119 12.35 -17.60 -11.01
CA LYS A 119 12.72 -19.02 -11.13
C LYS A 119 12.50 -19.76 -9.80
N GLN A 120 12.87 -19.16 -8.68
CA GLN A 120 12.63 -19.74 -7.35
C GLN A 120 11.13 -19.91 -7.06
N ILE A 121 10.30 -18.93 -7.41
CA ILE A 121 8.84 -19.01 -7.22
C ILE A 121 8.24 -20.12 -8.09
N LEU A 122 8.68 -20.27 -9.34
CA LEU A 122 8.23 -21.37 -10.20
C LEU A 122 8.61 -22.74 -9.62
N GLN A 123 9.81 -22.88 -9.04
CA GLN A 123 10.23 -24.08 -8.32
C GLN A 123 9.36 -24.34 -7.08
N GLN A 124 9.09 -23.32 -6.27
CA GLN A 124 8.23 -23.43 -5.08
C GLN A 124 6.77 -23.75 -5.41
N ILE A 125 6.25 -23.26 -6.55
CA ILE A 125 4.94 -23.66 -7.08
C ILE A 125 4.95 -25.15 -7.43
N GLN A 126 6.00 -25.63 -8.12
CA GLN A 126 6.13 -27.04 -8.46
C GLN A 126 6.23 -27.94 -7.23
N GLU A 127 6.93 -27.51 -6.18
CA GLU A 127 6.99 -28.21 -4.89
C GLU A 127 5.61 -28.35 -4.24
N VAL A 128 4.80 -27.29 -4.20
CA VAL A 128 3.44 -27.34 -3.63
C VAL A 128 2.55 -28.35 -4.39
N TYR A 129 2.71 -28.49 -5.70
CA TYR A 129 2.02 -29.52 -6.48
C TYR A 129 2.54 -30.95 -6.21
N GLN A 130 3.80 -31.11 -5.78
CA GLN A 130 4.35 -32.41 -5.36
C GLN A 130 3.94 -32.78 -3.93
N GLU A 131 3.68 -31.79 -3.05
CA GLU A 131 3.22 -32.03 -1.68
C GLU A 131 1.84 -32.73 -1.60
N GLY A 132 0.99 -32.59 -2.63
CA GLY A 132 -0.28 -33.31 -2.78
C GLY A 132 -1.48 -32.43 -3.07
N ALA A 133 -2.68 -32.89 -2.68
CA ALA A 133 -3.94 -32.20 -2.98
C ALA A 133 -3.98 -30.76 -2.45
N VAL A 134 -4.54 -29.88 -3.27
CA VAL A 134 -4.76 -28.45 -3.03
C VAL A 134 -6.26 -28.21 -3.03
N ILE A 135 -6.79 -27.55 -1.99
CA ILE A 135 -8.23 -27.41 -1.76
C ILE A 135 -8.59 -25.93 -1.66
N GLU A 136 -9.47 -25.46 -2.54
CA GLU A 136 -10.11 -24.15 -2.39
C GLU A 136 -11.33 -24.26 -1.47
N GLY A 137 -11.34 -23.47 -0.40
CA GLY A 137 -12.44 -23.40 0.55
C GLY A 137 -12.00 -22.93 1.94
N TRP A 138 -12.94 -22.93 2.87
CA TRP A 138 -12.73 -22.68 4.29
C TRP A 138 -13.52 -23.71 5.11
N VAL A 139 -13.07 -23.95 6.35
CA VAL A 139 -13.76 -24.87 7.26
C VAL A 139 -14.63 -24.08 8.24
N GLU A 140 -15.88 -24.49 8.35
CA GLU A 140 -16.82 -24.02 9.37
C GLU A 140 -17.09 -25.12 10.40
N SER A 141 -17.25 -24.74 11.67
CA SER A 141 -17.83 -25.62 12.68
C SER A 141 -19.35 -25.71 12.42
N ALA A 142 -19.88 -26.92 12.38
CA ALA A 142 -21.32 -27.14 12.28
C ALA A 142 -21.99 -26.84 13.63
N GLU A 143 -22.38 -25.59 13.83
CA GLU A 143 -23.25 -25.16 14.91
C GLU A 143 -24.61 -25.89 14.82
N GLU A 144 -25.06 -26.43 15.95
CA GLU A 144 -26.33 -27.14 16.09
C GLU A 144 -27.50 -26.21 15.73
N GLY A 145 -28.27 -26.54 14.68
CA GLY A 145 -29.57 -25.90 14.42
C GLY A 145 -29.76 -25.17 13.09
N LYS A 146 -28.78 -25.12 12.16
CA LYS A 146 -29.06 -24.64 10.79
C LYS A 146 -29.41 -25.81 9.85
N PRO A 147 -30.69 -26.02 9.49
CA PRO A 147 -31.05 -27.07 8.55
C PRO A 147 -30.41 -26.80 7.17
N PRO A 148 -29.98 -27.84 6.45
CA PRO A 148 -29.34 -27.68 5.16
C PRO A 148 -30.39 -27.26 4.11
N ALA A 149 -30.40 -26.00 3.71
CA ALA A 149 -31.35 -25.50 2.72
C ALA A 149 -31.23 -26.22 1.35
N GLU A 150 -30.02 -26.70 0.98
CA GLU A 150 -29.75 -27.28 -0.35
C GLU A 150 -28.72 -28.44 -0.32
N ALA A 151 -28.80 -29.39 0.64
CA ALA A 151 -27.90 -30.55 0.65
C ALA A 151 -28.43 -31.72 -0.20
N GLY A 152 -27.74 -32.01 -1.31
CA GLY A 152 -28.08 -33.12 -2.20
C GLY A 152 -27.76 -34.51 -1.62
N VAL A 153 -28.81 -35.32 -1.46
CA VAL A 153 -28.90 -36.81 -1.54
C VAL A 153 -28.01 -37.69 -0.61
N ASN A 154 -26.88 -37.21 -0.08
CA ASN A 154 -25.91 -38.05 0.65
C ASN A 154 -25.65 -37.62 2.11
N ALA A 155 -26.66 -37.05 2.78
CA ALA A 155 -26.59 -36.75 4.21
C ALA A 155 -27.36 -37.81 5.03
N SER A 156 -26.64 -38.58 5.85
CA SER A 156 -27.28 -39.43 6.87
C SER A 156 -27.96 -38.53 7.93
N PRO A 157 -29.21 -38.79 8.33
CA PRO A 157 -30.01 -37.85 9.12
C PRO A 157 -29.65 -37.93 10.62
N ASN A 158 -28.48 -37.43 10.99
CA ASN A 158 -28.09 -37.23 12.38
C ASN A 158 -28.17 -35.73 12.73
N PRO A 159 -29.24 -35.25 13.39
CA PRO A 159 -29.43 -33.82 13.64
C PRO A 159 -28.41 -33.22 14.61
N PHE A 160 -27.76 -34.05 15.44
CA PHE A 160 -26.82 -33.65 16.50
C PHE A 160 -25.32 -33.66 16.10
N PHE A 161 -25.00 -33.60 14.80
CA PHE A 161 -23.61 -33.72 14.36
C PHE A 161 -22.84 -32.39 14.50
N ARG A 162 -22.26 -32.17 15.69
CA ARG A 162 -21.18 -31.18 15.90
C ARG A 162 -19.92 -31.59 15.14
N GLY A 163 -19.94 -31.39 13.84
CA GLY A 163 -18.86 -31.71 12.93
C GLY A 163 -18.19 -30.49 12.34
N TYR A 164 -17.37 -30.73 11.33
CA TYR A 164 -16.80 -29.69 10.48
C TYR A 164 -17.42 -29.76 9.09
N ARG A 165 -17.52 -28.62 8.42
CA ARG A 165 -18.06 -28.47 7.07
C ARG A 165 -17.02 -27.73 6.23
N LEU A 166 -16.68 -28.28 5.06
CA LEU A 166 -15.93 -27.56 4.04
C LEU A 166 -16.94 -26.72 3.26
N CYS A 167 -16.73 -25.41 3.23
CA CYS A 167 -17.49 -24.47 2.43
C CYS A 167 -16.57 -23.88 1.35
N GLY A 168 -17.15 -23.60 0.19
CA GLY A 168 -16.42 -23.02 -0.94
C GLY A 168 -17.37 -22.38 -1.93
N VAL A 169 -16.82 -21.60 -2.85
CA VAL A 169 -17.58 -20.93 -3.91
C VAL A 169 -17.13 -21.54 -5.23
N ASP A 170 -18.08 -22.01 -6.03
CA ASP A 170 -17.81 -22.49 -7.39
C ASP A 170 -17.52 -21.32 -8.35
N GLY A 171 -17.00 -21.62 -9.55
CA GLY A 171 -16.74 -20.60 -10.58
C GLY A 171 -17.97 -19.77 -10.97
N ASP A 172 -19.17 -20.31 -10.79
CA ASP A 172 -20.46 -19.64 -11.01
C ASP A 172 -20.91 -18.74 -9.83
N GLY A 173 -20.09 -18.60 -8.78
CA GLY A 173 -20.41 -17.81 -7.59
C GLY A 173 -21.36 -18.48 -6.61
N LYS A 174 -21.78 -19.73 -6.85
CA LYS A 174 -22.65 -20.48 -5.93
C LYS A 174 -21.84 -21.04 -4.75
N LEU A 175 -22.38 -20.88 -3.54
CA LEU A 175 -21.85 -21.50 -2.32
C LEU A 175 -22.18 -23.00 -2.31
N TRP A 176 -21.17 -23.85 -2.25
CA TRP A 176 -21.31 -25.27 -1.96
C TRP A 176 -20.81 -25.58 -0.54
N SER A 177 -21.27 -26.70 0.00
CA SER A 177 -20.74 -27.19 1.26
C SER A 177 -20.84 -28.70 1.42
N ARG A 178 -19.83 -29.29 2.08
CA ARG A 178 -19.69 -30.73 2.30
C ARG A 178 -19.33 -31.00 3.76
N SER A 179 -20.02 -31.94 4.40
CA SER A 179 -19.65 -32.41 5.73
C SER A 179 -18.31 -33.16 5.70
N ILE A 180 -17.46 -32.88 6.69
CA ILE A 180 -16.14 -33.51 6.88
C ILE A 180 -16.17 -34.27 8.21
N THR A 181 -15.55 -35.45 8.24
CA THR A 181 -15.28 -36.14 9.51
C THR A 181 -14.12 -35.44 10.26
N PRO A 182 -14.09 -35.46 11.60
CA PRO A 182 -13.00 -34.84 12.36
C PRO A 182 -11.62 -35.46 12.04
N GLN A 183 -11.57 -36.71 11.57
CA GLN A 183 -10.34 -37.37 11.15
C GLN A 183 -9.78 -36.84 9.81
N GLN A 184 -10.64 -36.35 8.92
CA GLN A 184 -10.25 -35.75 7.63
C GLN A 184 -9.92 -34.25 7.75
N LEU A 185 -10.28 -33.60 8.87
CA LEU A 185 -10.03 -32.18 9.08
C LEU A 185 -8.54 -31.77 8.90
N PRO A 186 -7.54 -32.51 9.44
CA PRO A 186 -6.14 -32.13 9.28
C PRO A 186 -5.72 -32.13 7.80
N GLU A 187 -6.12 -33.15 7.04
CA GLU A 187 -5.85 -33.26 5.60
C GLU A 187 -6.48 -32.09 4.81
N VAL A 188 -7.74 -31.76 5.11
CA VAL A 188 -8.43 -30.64 4.46
C VAL A 188 -7.78 -29.30 4.83
N SER A 189 -7.43 -29.09 6.09
CA SER A 189 -6.75 -27.87 6.55
C SER A 189 -5.39 -27.67 5.89
N LEU A 190 -4.64 -28.75 5.68
CA LEU A 190 -3.37 -28.73 4.96
C LEU A 190 -3.56 -28.44 3.46
N GLY A 191 -4.58 -29.02 2.83
CA GLY A 191 -4.96 -28.71 1.44
C GLY A 191 -5.35 -27.24 1.23
N ILE A 192 -6.04 -26.63 2.20
CA ILE A 192 -6.37 -25.20 2.20
C ILE A 192 -5.12 -24.34 2.42
N ALA A 193 -4.24 -24.71 3.36
CA ALA A 193 -2.98 -23.98 3.59
C ALA A 193 -2.08 -24.00 2.34
N ARG A 194 -1.99 -25.13 1.63
CA ARG A 194 -1.31 -25.23 0.34
C ARG A 194 -1.94 -24.34 -0.72
N TYR A 195 -3.26 -24.24 -0.77
CA TYR A 195 -3.96 -23.36 -1.69
C TYR A 195 -3.65 -21.89 -1.43
N GLN A 196 -3.61 -21.47 -0.17
CA GLN A 196 -3.21 -20.11 0.23
C GLN A 196 -1.74 -19.82 -0.14
N LYS A 197 -0.82 -20.76 0.13
CA LYS A 197 0.59 -20.69 -0.28
C LYS A 197 0.74 -20.57 -1.81
N LEU A 198 -0.02 -21.35 -2.57
CA LEU A 198 -0.06 -21.30 -4.03
C LEU A 198 -0.58 -19.95 -4.54
N LYS A 199 -1.67 -19.42 -3.97
CA LYS A 199 -2.19 -18.08 -4.29
C LYS A 199 -1.13 -17.00 -4.03
N GLN A 200 -0.44 -17.04 -2.89
CA GLN A 200 0.66 -16.09 -2.58
C GLN A 200 1.79 -16.14 -3.62
N PHE A 201 2.23 -17.33 -4.02
CA PHE A 201 3.26 -17.49 -5.05
C PHE A 201 2.80 -16.99 -6.43
N LEU A 202 1.55 -17.26 -6.83
CA LEU A 202 1.00 -16.79 -8.10
C LEU A 202 0.88 -15.26 -8.14
N THR A 203 0.44 -14.63 -7.05
CA THR A 203 0.43 -13.15 -6.94
C THR A 203 1.85 -12.58 -6.98
N ARG A 204 2.82 -13.16 -6.27
CA ARG A 204 4.22 -12.69 -6.30
C ARG A 204 4.86 -12.88 -7.67
N LYS A 205 4.53 -13.96 -8.39
CA LYS A 205 4.93 -14.20 -9.79
C LYS A 205 4.42 -13.08 -10.69
N GLN A 206 3.12 -12.78 -10.65
CA GLN A 206 2.50 -11.73 -11.46
C GLN A 206 3.11 -10.35 -11.18
N GLU A 207 3.37 -10.03 -9.91
CA GLU A 207 4.03 -8.78 -9.50
C GLU A 207 5.44 -8.64 -10.10
N LEU A 208 6.24 -9.71 -10.09
CA LEU A 208 7.57 -9.70 -10.72
C LEU A 208 7.48 -9.58 -12.25
N GLU A 209 6.57 -10.31 -12.89
CA GLU A 209 6.33 -10.22 -14.34
C GLU A 209 5.89 -8.80 -14.76
N HIS A 210 5.06 -8.15 -13.96
CA HIS A 210 4.63 -6.77 -14.20
C HIS A 210 5.81 -5.80 -14.13
N ARG A 211 6.61 -5.83 -13.04
CA ARG A 211 7.81 -4.99 -12.89
C ARG A 211 8.85 -5.20 -13.99
N LEU A 212 9.02 -6.46 -14.42
CA LEU A 212 9.89 -6.82 -15.54
C LEU A 212 9.42 -6.19 -16.86
N ASN A 213 8.10 -6.20 -17.11
CA ASN A 213 7.50 -5.57 -18.28
C ASN A 213 7.61 -4.04 -18.23
N GLU A 214 7.29 -3.40 -17.10
CA GLU A 214 7.44 -1.95 -16.91
C GLU A 214 8.89 -1.48 -17.14
N LEU A 215 9.87 -2.21 -16.59
CA LEU A 215 11.28 -1.91 -16.80
C LEU A 215 11.69 -2.06 -18.28
N ALA A 216 11.17 -3.09 -18.97
CA ALA A 216 11.42 -3.28 -20.40
C ALA A 216 10.83 -2.14 -21.24
N GLU A 217 9.61 -1.68 -20.95
CA GLU A 217 8.99 -0.53 -21.62
C GLU A 217 9.80 0.76 -21.42
N MET A 218 10.26 1.02 -20.19
CA MET A 218 11.14 2.16 -19.90
C MET A 218 12.48 2.07 -20.66
N LEU A 219 13.12 0.89 -20.68
CA LEU A 219 14.37 0.67 -21.41
C LEU A 219 14.21 0.87 -22.93
N ILE A 220 13.11 0.40 -23.51
CA ILE A 220 12.76 0.62 -24.93
C ILE A 220 12.59 2.12 -25.22
N LEU A 221 11.93 2.87 -24.33
CA LEU A 221 11.76 4.32 -24.48
C LEU A 221 13.10 5.06 -24.42
N VAL A 222 13.99 4.71 -23.47
CA VAL A 222 15.34 5.27 -23.40
C VAL A 222 16.16 4.91 -24.65
N GLN A 223 16.12 3.66 -25.11
CA GLN A 223 16.78 3.24 -26.35
C GLN A 223 16.27 4.03 -27.56
N GLY A 224 14.95 4.23 -27.67
CA GLY A 224 14.32 5.02 -28.72
C GLY A 224 14.63 6.52 -28.65
N HIS A 225 15.04 7.05 -27.49
CA HIS A 225 15.61 8.40 -27.37
C HIS A 225 17.08 8.43 -27.81
N LEU A 226 17.87 7.43 -27.44
CA LEU A 226 19.29 7.32 -27.83
C LEU A 226 19.46 7.10 -29.35
N GLN A 227 18.51 6.44 -30.03
CA GLN A 227 18.53 6.26 -31.49
C GLN A 227 18.15 7.51 -32.30
N LYS A 228 17.63 8.57 -31.65
CA LYS A 228 17.21 9.83 -32.30
C LYS A 228 18.25 10.95 -32.16
N LEU A 229 19.37 10.66 -31.50
CA LEU A 229 20.54 11.54 -31.32
C LEU A 229 21.60 11.24 -32.38
#